data_AF-A0A382WG61-F1
#
_entry.id   AF-A0A382WG61-F1
#
_cell.length_a   1.000
_cell.length_b   1.000
_cell.length_c   1.000
_cell.angle_alpha   90.00
_cell.angle_beta   90.00
_cell.angle_gamma   90.00
#
_symmetry.space_group_name_H-M   'P 1'
#
loop_
_entity.id
_entity.type
_entity.pdbx_description
1 polymer ?
#
loop_
_entity_poly.entity_id
_entity_poly.type
_entity_poly.pdbx_seq_one_letter_code
_entity_poly.pdbx_strand_id
1 'polypeptide(L)'
;VSHIAFARKYRPRSFGDVTSQEHVSETLRRAVTDGRVGHAYLFCGPRGVGKTTLARVLAMALNCGNCSDKGEPCGNCDSCSRVWSGKTALDVVEIDAASNRGVDDARQLRERAMYA
;
A
#
# COMPACT_ATOMS: atom_id res chain seq x y z
N VAL A 1 23.26 18.05 5.53
CA VAL A 1 22.68 16.79 6.06
C VAL A 1 21.16 16.93 6.01
N SER A 2 20.45 16.15 5.20
CA SER A 2 18.98 16.25 5.13
C SER A 2 18.37 15.57 6.37
N HIS A 3 17.74 16.35 7.25
CA HIS A 3 16.99 15.80 8.38
C HIS A 3 15.66 15.21 7.86
N ILE A 4 15.50 13.89 7.96
CA ILE A 4 14.24 13.21 7.63
C ILE A 4 13.37 13.20 8.88
N ALA A 5 12.12 13.64 8.75
CA ALA A 5 11.13 13.57 9.83
C ALA A 5 10.92 12.13 10.32
N PHE A 6 10.81 11.91 11.62
CA PHE A 6 10.64 10.58 12.21
C PHE A 6 9.43 9.82 11.66
N ALA A 7 8.32 10.51 11.42
CA ALA A 7 7.12 9.93 10.80
C ALA A 7 7.38 9.30 9.42
N ARG A 8 8.40 9.79 8.69
CA ARG A 8 8.84 9.22 7.41
C ARG A 8 9.91 8.15 7.60
N LYS A 9 10.85 8.35 8.55
CA LYS A 9 11.94 7.42 8.85
C LYS A 9 11.41 6.07 9.37
N TYR A 10 10.43 6.10 10.26
CA TYR A 10 9.88 4.93 10.95
C TYR A 10 8.52 4.50 10.42
N ARG A 11 8.17 4.87 9.17
CA ARG A 11 6.91 4.43 8.57
C ARG A 11 6.95 2.90 8.40
N PRO A 12 5.98 2.14 8.94
CA PRO A 12 5.93 0.68 8.89
C PRO A 12 6.06 0.10 7.47
N ARG A 13 6.83 -0.99 7.30
CA ARG A 13 7.05 -1.64 6.00
C ARG A 13 6.46 -3.05 5.91
N SER A 14 6.07 -3.65 7.03
CA SER A 14 5.36 -4.92 7.12
C SER A 14 4.06 -4.75 7.91
N PHE A 15 3.15 -5.73 7.87
CA PHE A 15 1.94 -5.70 8.68
C PHE A 15 2.27 -5.78 10.18
N GLY A 16 3.33 -6.52 10.52
CA GLY A 16 3.85 -6.64 11.90
C GLY A 16 4.42 -5.34 12.48
N ASP A 17 4.93 -4.43 11.65
CA ASP A 17 5.47 -3.14 12.10
C ASP A 17 4.36 -2.11 12.41
N VAL A 18 3.11 -2.37 11.99
CA VAL A 18 2.00 -1.44 12.20
C VAL A 18 1.51 -1.54 13.63
N THR A 19 1.89 -0.56 14.45
CA THR A 19 1.40 -0.45 15.82
C THR A 19 -0.06 0.03 15.84
N SER A 20 -0.83 -0.40 16.86
CA SER A 20 -2.23 0.02 17.14
C SER A 20 -3.34 -0.43 16.17
N GLN A 21 -3.04 -1.16 15.09
CA GLN A 21 -4.03 -1.63 14.10
C GLN A 21 -3.99 -3.15 13.87
N GLU A 22 -3.80 -3.92 14.95
CA GLU A 22 -3.54 -5.37 14.88
C GLU A 22 -4.64 -6.13 14.14
N HIS A 23 -5.93 -5.82 14.40
CA HIS A 23 -7.04 -6.48 13.72
C HIS A 23 -7.04 -6.24 12.20
N VAL A 24 -6.70 -5.02 11.76
CA VAL A 24 -6.65 -4.68 10.33
C VAL A 24 -5.44 -5.34 9.67
N SER A 25 -4.28 -5.26 10.30
CA SER A 25 -3.05 -5.94 9.85
C SER A 25 -3.26 -7.44 9.71
N GLU A 26 -3.85 -8.09 10.70
CA GLU A 26 -4.12 -9.53 10.68
C GLU A 26 -5.14 -9.92 9.60
N THR A 27 -6.19 -9.11 9.42
CA THR A 27 -7.20 -9.36 8.38
C THR A 27 -6.58 -9.31 6.98
N LEU A 28 -5.75 -8.29 6.71
CA LEU A 28 -5.07 -8.17 5.42
C LEU A 28 -4.02 -9.26 5.23
N ARG A 29 -3.26 -9.58 6.27
CA ARG A 29 -2.29 -10.66 6.29
C ARG A 29 -2.94 -11.99 5.90
N ARG A 30 -4.07 -12.34 6.53
CA ARG A 30 -4.84 -13.55 6.19
C ARG A 30 -5.40 -13.51 4.78
N ALA A 31 -5.91 -12.37 4.32
CA ALA A 31 -6.42 -12.24 2.96
C ALA A 31 -5.33 -12.55 1.92
N VAL A 32 -4.09 -12.11 2.16
CA VAL A 32 -2.92 -12.43 1.32
C VAL A 32 -2.57 -13.92 1.43
N THR A 33 -2.39 -14.45 2.64
CA THR A 33 -2.00 -15.85 2.86
C THR A 33 -3.03 -16.84 2.29
N ASP A 34 -4.32 -16.55 2.44
CA ASP A 34 -5.41 -17.43 2.00
C ASP A 34 -5.74 -17.26 0.50
N GLY A 35 -5.08 -16.33 -0.21
CA GLY A 35 -5.43 -15.98 -1.59
C GLY A 35 -6.84 -15.41 -1.75
N ARG A 36 -7.41 -14.84 -0.68
CA ARG A 36 -8.78 -14.30 -0.61
C ARG A 36 -8.79 -12.77 -0.56
N VAL A 37 -7.98 -12.16 -1.39
CA VAL A 37 -7.84 -10.69 -1.49
C VAL A 37 -9.07 -10.11 -2.16
N GLY A 38 -9.68 -9.11 -1.53
CA GLY A 38 -10.83 -8.39 -2.09
C GLY A 38 -10.43 -7.52 -3.27
N HIS A 39 -11.37 -7.29 -4.20
CA HIS A 39 -11.16 -6.43 -5.36
C HIS A 39 -11.07 -4.93 -5.00
N ALA A 40 -11.56 -4.53 -3.81
CA ALA A 40 -11.51 -3.16 -3.33
C ALA A 40 -11.42 -3.11 -1.80
N TYR A 41 -10.61 -2.17 -1.30
CA TYR A 41 -10.47 -1.88 0.13
C TYR A 41 -10.66 -0.39 0.40
N LEU A 42 -11.55 -0.06 1.34
CA LEU A 42 -11.75 1.31 1.81
C LEU A 42 -11.13 1.47 3.21
N PHE A 43 -10.02 2.20 3.28
CA PHE A 43 -9.39 2.55 4.55
C PHE A 43 -10.00 3.83 5.12
N CYS A 44 -10.66 3.74 6.28
CA CYS A 44 -11.31 4.87 6.95
C CYS A 44 -10.56 5.27 8.23
N GLY A 45 -10.65 6.56 8.59
CA GLY A 45 -10.14 7.08 9.88
C GLY A 45 -9.40 8.42 9.78
N PRO A 46 -8.99 9.00 10.92
CA PRO A 46 -8.31 10.31 10.99
C PRO A 46 -6.99 10.37 10.22
N ARG A 47 -6.47 11.59 9.98
CA ARG A 47 -5.14 11.77 9.36
C ARG A 47 -4.06 11.19 10.27
N GLY A 48 -3.08 10.50 9.70
CA GLY A 48 -1.93 9.97 10.44
C GLY A 48 -2.08 8.55 11.01
N VAL A 49 -3.28 7.95 11.00
CA VAL A 49 -3.51 6.59 11.56
C VAL A 49 -2.98 5.42 10.71
N GLY A 50 -2.22 5.70 9.65
CA GLY A 50 -1.59 4.65 8.83
C GLY A 50 -2.36 4.15 7.62
N LYS A 51 -3.49 4.76 7.23
CA LYS A 51 -4.30 4.36 6.05
C LYS A 51 -3.48 4.11 4.78
N THR A 52 -2.76 5.12 4.31
CA THR A 52 -1.89 5.00 3.12
C THR A 52 -0.71 4.05 3.35
N THR A 53 -0.25 3.91 4.59
CA THR A 53 0.82 2.95 4.92
C THR A 53 0.34 1.52 4.73
N LEU A 54 -0.82 1.16 5.30
CA LEU A 54 -1.41 -0.17 5.15
C LEU A 54 -1.71 -0.49 3.69
N ALA A 55 -2.25 0.48 2.93
CA ALA A 55 -2.46 0.30 1.49
C ALA A 55 -1.15 -0.03 0.75
N ARG A 56 -0.05 0.66 1.06
CA ARG A 56 1.27 0.35 0.47
C ARG A 56 1.83 -1.00 0.92
N VAL A 57 1.68 -1.36 2.19
CA VAL A 57 2.12 -2.67 2.70
C VAL A 57 1.35 -3.81 2.01
N LEU A 58 0.04 -3.65 1.83
CA LEU A 58 -0.77 -4.60 1.06
C LEU A 58 -0.30 -4.69 -0.39
N ALA A 59 -0.12 -3.56 -1.07
CA ALA A 59 0.38 -3.54 -2.44
C ALA A 59 1.77 -4.20 -2.56
N MET A 60 2.66 -3.99 -1.58
CA MET A 60 3.94 -4.69 -1.52
C MET A 60 3.76 -6.19 -1.35
N ALA A 61 2.88 -6.65 -0.44
CA ALA A 61 2.66 -8.07 -0.20
C ALA A 61 2.15 -8.79 -1.46
N LEU A 62 1.22 -8.18 -2.20
CA LEU A 62 0.64 -8.73 -3.42
C LEU A 62 1.63 -8.82 -4.59
N ASN A 63 2.58 -7.89 -4.67
CA ASN A 63 3.55 -7.81 -5.77
C ASN A 63 4.94 -8.35 -5.40
N CYS A 64 5.12 -8.90 -4.18
CA CYS A 64 6.41 -9.39 -3.71
C CYS A 64 6.62 -10.85 -4.15
N GLY A 65 7.59 -11.08 -5.03
CA GLY A 65 7.97 -12.44 -5.43
C GLY A 65 8.58 -13.30 -4.30
N ASN A 66 8.96 -12.67 -3.18
CA ASN A 66 9.50 -13.32 -1.98
C ASN A 66 8.60 -13.02 -0.76
N CYS A 67 7.29 -12.93 -0.97
CA CYS A 67 6.34 -12.78 0.14
C CYS A 67 6.46 -14.02 1.05
N SER A 68 6.49 -13.80 2.36
CA SER A 68 6.55 -14.92 3.31
C SER A 68 5.24 -15.72 3.32
N ASP A 69 5.28 -16.97 3.80
CA ASP A 69 4.08 -17.80 4.00
C ASP A 69 3.05 -17.15 4.94
N LYS A 70 3.51 -16.22 5.78
CA LYS A 70 2.67 -15.41 6.68
C LYS A 70 2.10 -14.16 6.00
N GLY A 71 2.20 -14.01 4.67
CA GLY A 71 1.66 -12.87 3.94
C GLY A 71 2.43 -11.55 4.14
N GLU A 72 3.62 -11.59 4.77
CA GLU A 72 4.45 -10.40 4.94
C GLU A 72 5.33 -10.12 3.71
N PRO A 73 5.40 -8.86 3.22
CA PRO A 73 6.32 -8.50 2.14
C PRO A 73 7.78 -8.53 2.62
N CYS A 74 8.72 -8.89 1.75
CA CYS A 74 10.14 -8.92 2.12
C CYS A 74 10.75 -7.53 2.35
N GLY A 75 10.12 -6.47 1.81
CA GLY A 75 10.52 -5.06 2.00
C GLY A 75 11.83 -4.64 1.32
N ASN A 76 12.52 -5.55 0.63
CA ASN A 76 13.85 -5.31 0.05
C ASN A 76 13.99 -5.63 -1.44
N CYS A 77 13.04 -6.37 -2.03
CA CYS A 77 13.07 -6.67 -3.46
C CYS A 77 12.74 -5.44 -4.30
N ASP A 78 13.02 -5.49 -5.60
CA ASP A 78 12.80 -4.37 -6.51
C ASP A 78 11.33 -3.89 -6.49
N SER A 79 10.38 -4.84 -6.54
CA SER A 79 8.94 -4.55 -6.41
C SER A 79 8.61 -3.79 -5.12
N CYS A 80 9.00 -4.33 -3.95
CA CYS A 80 8.75 -3.67 -2.66
C CYS A 80 9.41 -2.28 -2.59
N SER A 81 10.63 -2.13 -3.10
CA SER A 81 11.36 -0.86 -3.11
C SER A 81 10.67 0.20 -3.97
N ARG A 82 10.20 -0.19 -5.17
CA ARG A 82 9.46 0.70 -6.08
C ARG A 82 8.16 1.17 -5.45
N VAL A 83 7.32 0.24 -4.98
CA VAL A 83 6.05 0.56 -4.29
C VAL A 83 6.30 1.45 -3.07
N TRP A 84 7.30 1.14 -2.25
CA TRP A 84 7.59 1.91 -1.04
C TRP A 84 8.04 3.36 -1.34
N SER A 85 8.92 3.51 -2.33
CA SER A 85 9.45 4.82 -2.73
C SER A 85 8.41 5.72 -3.39
N GLY A 86 7.25 5.17 -3.78
CA GLY A 86 6.24 5.89 -4.56
C GLY A 86 6.72 6.24 -5.97
N LYS A 87 7.80 5.59 -6.43
CA LYS A 87 8.26 5.67 -7.82
C LYS A 87 7.47 4.68 -8.65
N THR A 88 7.48 4.89 -9.97
CA THR A 88 6.78 4.12 -11.00
C THR A 88 6.96 2.61 -10.80
N ALA A 89 6.05 2.00 -10.04
CA ALA A 89 5.78 0.58 -10.09
C ALA A 89 4.82 0.39 -11.26
N LEU A 90 5.13 -0.57 -12.15
CA LEU A 90 4.28 -0.82 -13.31
C LEU A 90 2.86 -1.20 -12.84
N ASP A 91 2.80 -2.00 -11.79
CA ASP A 91 1.58 -2.65 -11.29
C ASP A 91 0.92 -1.88 -10.13
N VAL A 92 1.48 -0.73 -9.71
CA VAL A 92 0.92 0.08 -8.61
C VAL A 92 0.93 1.55 -8.95
N VAL A 93 -0.27 2.11 -9.08
CA VAL A 93 -0.50 3.53 -9.34
C VAL A 93 -1.06 4.19 -8.09
N GLU A 94 -0.30 5.11 -7.49
CA GLU A 94 -0.77 5.92 -6.37
C GLU A 94 -1.28 7.27 -6.86
N ILE A 95 -2.53 7.60 -6.52
CA ILE A 95 -3.20 8.82 -7.01
C ILE A 95 -3.68 9.63 -5.81
N ASP A 96 -3.27 10.89 -5.80
CA ASP A 96 -3.76 11.85 -4.82
C ASP A 96 -5.09 12.46 -5.29
N ALA A 97 -6.19 11.97 -4.73
CA ALA A 97 -7.53 12.49 -5.00
C ALA A 97 -7.69 13.96 -4.59
N ALA A 98 -6.91 14.48 -3.64
CA ALA A 98 -6.96 15.90 -3.30
C ALA A 98 -6.42 16.80 -4.43
N SER A 99 -5.60 16.23 -5.33
CA SER A 99 -5.05 16.88 -6.51
C SER A 99 -5.84 16.55 -7.79
N ASN A 100 -6.66 15.49 -7.78
CA ASN A 100 -7.47 14.99 -8.90
C ASN A 100 -8.96 15.03 -8.52
N ARG A 101 -9.52 16.24 -8.45
CA ARG A 101 -10.87 16.49 -7.88
C ARG A 101 -11.99 16.48 -8.93
N GLY A 102 -11.66 16.52 -10.21
CA GLY A 102 -12.63 16.61 -11.29
C GLY A 102 -13.32 15.28 -11.58
N VAL A 103 -14.56 15.35 -12.08
CA VAL A 103 -15.24 14.17 -12.63
C VAL A 103 -14.47 13.61 -13.83
N ASP A 104 -13.83 14.48 -14.61
CA ASP A 104 -13.01 14.06 -15.75
C ASP A 104 -11.74 13.35 -15.31
N ASP A 105 -11.10 13.76 -14.20
CA ASP A 105 -9.96 13.06 -13.62
C ASP A 105 -10.36 11.64 -13.21
N ALA A 106 -11.54 11.49 -12.58
CA ALA A 106 -12.07 10.19 -12.20
C ALA A 106 -12.40 9.30 -13.41
N ARG A 107 -12.91 9.88 -14.51
CA ARG A 107 -13.15 9.14 -15.76
C ARG A 107 -11.86 8.65 -16.39
N GLN A 108 -10.86 9.52 -16.52
CA GLN A 108 -9.55 9.15 -17.05
C GLN A 108 -8.88 8.07 -16.22
N LEU A 109 -9.02 8.13 -14.89
CA LEU A 109 -8.50 7.08 -14.00
C LEU A 109 -9.16 5.73 -14.29
N ARG A 110 -10.49 5.69 -14.37
CA ARG A 110 -11.21 4.46 -14.69
C ARG A 110 -10.77 3.88 -16.04
N GLU A 111 -10.57 4.72 -17.05
CA GLU A 111 -10.10 4.27 -18.36
C GLU A 111 -8.69 3.69 -18.29
N ARG A 112 -7.74 4.36 -17.62
CA ARG A 112 -6.37 3.85 -17.46
C ARG A 112 -6.32 2.51 -16.74
N ALA A 113 -7.18 2.31 -15.74
CA ALA A 113 -7.27 1.06 -14.98
C ALA A 113 -7.74 -0.14 -15.84
N MET A 114 -8.41 0.09 -16.98
CA MET A 114 -8.85 -0.99 -17.88
C MET A 114 -7.74 -1.52 -18.80
N TYR A 115 -6.64 -0.77 -18.94
CA TYR A 115 -5.53 -1.11 -19.84
C TYR A 115 -4.24 -1.52 -19.11
N ALA A 116 -4.30 -1.59 -17.77
CA ALA A 116 -3.20 -1.98 -16.89
C ALA A 116 -3.24 -3.47 -16.54
#